data_AF-A0A8H4T4R9-F1
#
_entry.id   AF-A0A8H4T4R9-F1
#
_cell.length_a   1.000
_cell.length_b   1.000
_cell.length_c   1.000
_cell.angle_alpha   90.00
_cell.angle_beta   90.00
_cell.angle_gamma   90.00
#
_symmetry.space_group_name_H-M   'P 1'
#
loop_
_entity.id
_entity.type
_entity.pdbx_description
1 polymer ?
#
loop_
_entity_poly.entity_id
_entity_poly.type
_entity_poly.pdbx_seq_one_letter_code
_entity_poly.pdbx_strand_id
1 'polypeptide(L)'
;MTHENFGLYPQRALRAPKSFFCNVADEELTRLHTLVKASPIGPLTYENGVKQGPLLTSIGCLIELVVSRYKPETLLFHLIVPSLPGYAFSDGPPLDRDFGLKDAARVMDKLMVELGFGSGYLAQGGDVGSMIAMLLSANFETCKALHVTYLAHDPADLPGSLVDVTEEEKQHLERAKEWRKTGMGYALEQSTRPATIGLALSANPLALLAWVGEKFIEWSDKPIPLDTILGIVSLYWLTDSYPRTIWSYRSIAREGLHGLATSEEKPLGYAVFNHELSIVPQAWAKRLYPNMLVYHKYKTGGHFPGLENPTALLESIMDFVSQVAPAFND
;
A
#
# COMPACT_ATOMS: atom_id res chain seq x y z
N MET A 1 -9.61 18.32 -28.44
CA MET A 1 -10.56 18.94 -27.50
C MET A 1 -9.87 18.99 -26.17
N THR A 2 -9.60 20.19 -25.66
CA THR A 2 -8.94 20.45 -24.39
C THR A 2 -9.88 20.05 -23.24
N HIS A 3 -9.44 19.15 -22.37
CA HIS A 3 -10.19 18.73 -21.18
C HIS A 3 -9.56 19.34 -19.93
N GLU A 4 -9.79 20.64 -19.75
CA GLU A 4 -9.71 21.28 -18.45
C GLU A 4 -11.00 20.96 -17.68
N ASN A 5 -10.87 20.77 -16.36
CA ASN A 5 -11.93 20.71 -15.33
C ASN A 5 -12.34 19.32 -14.80
N PHE A 6 -11.49 18.76 -13.93
CA PHE A 6 -11.86 17.75 -12.91
C PHE A 6 -12.79 18.30 -11.79
N GLY A 7 -13.47 19.44 -12.01
CA GLY A 7 -14.33 20.12 -11.04
C GLY A 7 -15.79 20.28 -11.48
N LEU A 8 -16.21 19.72 -12.61
CA LEU A 8 -17.58 19.86 -13.10
C LEU A 8 -18.38 18.58 -12.88
N TYR A 9 -19.48 18.72 -12.12
CA TYR A 9 -20.52 17.72 -11.97
C TYR A 9 -20.98 17.21 -13.36
N PRO A 10 -21.35 15.92 -13.50
CA PRO A 10 -21.86 15.37 -14.75
C PRO A 10 -22.95 16.28 -15.33
N GLN A 11 -23.00 16.50 -16.65
CA GLN A 11 -24.01 17.40 -17.26
C GLN A 11 -25.47 17.03 -16.96
N ARG A 12 -25.72 15.80 -16.46
CA ARG A 12 -27.03 15.31 -16.01
C ARG A 12 -27.25 15.41 -14.49
N ALA A 13 -26.25 15.80 -13.73
CA ALA A 13 -26.35 16.02 -12.30
C ALA A 13 -27.09 17.34 -12.08
N LEU A 14 -28.33 17.23 -11.60
CA LEU A 14 -29.10 18.39 -11.19
C LEU A 14 -28.48 18.96 -9.91
N ARG A 15 -28.12 20.25 -9.90
CA ARG A 15 -27.68 20.96 -8.69
C ARG A 15 -28.71 20.93 -7.54
N ALA A 16 -29.96 20.63 -7.88
CA ALA A 16 -31.04 20.32 -6.95
C ALA A 16 -31.68 18.99 -7.42
N PRO A 17 -31.40 17.85 -6.78
CA PRO A 17 -32.03 16.59 -7.15
C PRO A 17 -33.55 16.75 -7.04
N LYS A 18 -34.29 16.26 -8.04
CA LYS A 18 -35.74 16.16 -7.93
C LYS A 18 -36.06 15.21 -6.79
N SER A 19 -36.98 15.60 -5.91
CA SER A 19 -37.51 14.71 -4.88
C SER A 19 -37.98 13.42 -5.55
N PHE A 20 -37.52 12.29 -5.03
CA PHE A 20 -37.94 10.97 -5.45
C PHE A 20 -38.43 10.21 -4.21
N PHE A 21 -39.37 9.30 -4.43
CA PHE A 21 -39.76 8.33 -3.43
C PHE A 21 -39.02 7.04 -3.74
N CYS A 22 -38.31 6.49 -2.75
CA CYS A 22 -37.75 5.14 -2.81
C CYS A 22 -38.30 4.36 -1.61
N ASN A 23 -38.63 3.10 -1.83
CA ASN A 23 -38.96 2.19 -0.74
C ASN A 23 -37.64 1.57 -0.29
N VAL A 24 -37.23 1.94 0.92
CA VAL A 24 -36.02 1.45 1.59
C VAL A 24 -36.50 0.70 2.82
N ALA A 25 -35.90 -0.45 3.14
CA ALA A 25 -36.26 -1.15 4.37
C ALA A 25 -35.93 -0.26 5.60
N ASP A 26 -36.69 -0.36 6.69
CA ASP A 26 -36.42 0.43 7.90
C ASP A 26 -34.99 0.21 8.43
N GLU A 27 -34.44 -0.98 8.23
CA GLU A 27 -33.05 -1.31 8.56
C GLU A 27 -32.03 -0.57 7.68
N GLU A 28 -32.26 -0.52 6.36
CA GLU A 28 -31.42 0.20 5.42
C GLU A 28 -31.50 1.72 5.63
N LEU A 29 -32.70 2.24 5.95
CA LEU A 29 -32.91 3.64 6.30
C LEU A 29 -32.19 4.01 7.61
N THR A 30 -32.26 3.13 8.61
CA THR A 30 -31.53 3.28 9.87
C THR A 30 -30.02 3.25 9.64
N ARG A 31 -29.53 2.35 8.78
CA ARG A 31 -28.11 2.28 8.39
C ARG A 31 -27.67 3.54 7.66
N LEU A 32 -28.47 4.04 6.72
CA LEU A 32 -28.21 5.28 6.01
C LEU A 32 -28.15 6.48 6.96
N HIS A 33 -29.10 6.60 7.89
CA HIS A 33 -29.07 7.66 8.91
C HIS A 33 -27.84 7.58 9.81
N THR A 34 -27.43 6.38 10.22
CA THR A 34 -26.20 6.18 10.99
C THR A 34 -24.96 6.60 10.19
N LEU A 35 -24.89 6.20 8.91
CA LEU A 35 -23.80 6.58 8.02
C LEU A 35 -23.75 8.10 7.79
N VAL A 36 -24.90 8.77 7.61
CA VAL A 36 -24.98 10.23 7.45
C VAL A 36 -24.57 10.96 8.73
N LYS A 37 -24.95 10.47 9.91
CA LYS A 37 -24.50 11.03 11.20
C LYS A 37 -22.99 10.89 11.40
N ALA A 38 -22.41 9.77 10.97
CA ALA A 38 -20.96 9.57 10.99
C ALA A 38 -20.23 10.30 9.84
N SER A 39 -20.96 10.83 8.85
CA SER A 39 -20.39 11.41 7.65
C SER A 39 -19.95 12.87 7.85
N PRO A 40 -18.80 13.29 7.28
CA PRO A 40 -18.35 14.69 7.31
C PRO A 40 -19.22 15.66 6.49
N ILE A 41 -20.13 15.16 5.65
CA ILE A 41 -21.10 16.00 4.89
C ILE A 41 -22.47 16.09 5.58
N GLY A 42 -22.67 15.38 6.69
CA GLY A 42 -23.88 15.44 7.50
C GLY A 42 -23.91 16.66 8.44
N PRO A 43 -25.05 16.95 9.08
CA PRO A 43 -25.12 17.94 10.16
C PRO A 43 -24.12 17.61 11.26
N LEU A 44 -23.52 18.61 11.90
CA LEU A 44 -22.55 18.38 12.98
C LEU A 44 -23.21 17.63 14.14
N THR A 45 -22.73 16.44 14.45
CA THR A 45 -23.11 15.58 15.58
C THR A 45 -21.88 15.31 16.46
N TYR A 46 -22.07 14.64 17.60
CA TYR A 46 -20.95 14.20 18.44
C TYR A 46 -19.99 13.27 17.67
N GLU A 47 -20.54 12.44 16.79
CA GLU A 47 -19.85 11.40 16.02
C GLU A 47 -19.01 11.97 14.86
N ASN A 48 -19.37 13.11 14.26
CA ASN A 48 -18.60 13.76 13.19
C ASN A 48 -17.95 15.10 13.61
N GLY A 49 -18.18 15.57 14.84
CA GLY A 49 -17.66 16.82 15.39
C GLY A 49 -16.29 16.69 16.06
N VAL A 50 -15.79 15.47 16.25
CA VAL A 50 -14.39 15.24 16.62
C VAL A 50 -13.54 15.55 15.39
N LYS A 51 -12.57 16.47 15.51
CA LYS A 51 -11.56 16.71 14.46
C LYS A 51 -11.12 15.35 13.94
N GLN A 52 -11.39 15.06 12.67
CA GLN A 52 -10.98 13.80 12.08
C GLN A 52 -9.49 13.64 12.36
N GLY A 53 -9.15 12.56 13.08
CA GLY A 53 -7.76 12.12 13.15
C GLY A 53 -7.23 11.89 11.73
N PRO A 54 -5.91 11.78 11.57
CA PRO A 54 -5.31 11.60 10.25
C PRO A 54 -6.02 10.46 9.51
N LEU A 55 -6.17 10.57 8.19
CA LEU A 55 -6.59 9.48 7.31
C LEU A 55 -5.85 8.22 7.77
N LEU A 56 -6.59 7.25 8.33
CA LEU A 56 -6.07 6.25 9.27
C LEU A 56 -5.17 5.18 8.62
N THR A 57 -4.59 5.44 7.45
CA THR A 57 -3.72 4.51 6.71
C THR A 57 -2.33 5.12 6.52
N SER A 58 -1.31 4.28 6.30
CA SER A 58 0.06 4.75 5.99
C SER A 58 0.09 5.80 4.88
N ILE A 59 -0.82 5.68 3.93
CA ILE A 59 -0.87 6.57 2.78
C ILE A 59 -1.64 7.86 3.10
N GLY A 60 -2.63 7.79 4.00
CA GLY A 60 -3.33 8.95 4.53
C GLY A 60 -2.41 9.99 5.16
N CYS A 61 -1.53 9.53 6.06
CA CYS A 61 -0.49 10.38 6.66
C CYS A 61 0.45 11.01 5.61
N LEU A 62 0.81 10.26 4.56
CA LEU A 62 1.68 10.77 3.50
C LEU A 62 0.97 11.85 2.67
N ILE A 63 -0.31 11.65 2.30
CA ILE A 63 -1.11 12.65 1.57
C ILE A 63 -1.25 13.94 2.40
N GLU A 64 -1.60 13.83 3.68
CA GLU A 64 -1.70 14.98 4.57
C GLU A 64 -0.39 15.74 4.69
N LEU A 65 0.73 15.01 4.74
CA LEU A 65 2.05 15.62 4.77
C LEU A 65 2.38 16.35 3.46
N VAL A 66 2.04 15.76 2.30
CA VAL A 66 2.24 16.40 0.99
C VAL A 66 1.38 17.66 0.88
N VAL A 67 0.10 17.58 1.22
CA VAL A 67 -0.84 18.73 1.15
C VAL A 67 -0.46 19.83 2.13
N SER A 68 0.07 19.50 3.30
CA SER A 68 0.53 20.51 4.26
C SER A 68 1.85 21.19 3.87
N ARG A 69 2.72 20.50 3.11
CA ARG A 69 4.04 21.04 2.70
C ARG A 69 4.04 21.73 1.34
N TYR A 70 3.19 21.30 0.41
CA TYR A 70 3.23 21.74 -0.98
C TYR A 70 1.90 22.32 -1.43
N LYS A 71 1.97 23.41 -2.19
CA LYS A 71 0.83 23.89 -2.97
C LYS A 71 0.77 23.12 -4.30
N PRO A 72 -0.41 23.00 -4.94
CA PRO A 72 -0.54 22.34 -6.24
C PRO A 72 0.47 22.85 -7.28
N GLU A 73 0.77 24.15 -7.30
CA GLU A 73 1.67 24.77 -8.28
C GLU A 73 3.15 24.44 -8.04
N THR A 74 3.49 23.95 -6.84
CA THR A 74 4.86 23.62 -6.41
C THR A 74 5.11 22.13 -6.30
N LEU A 75 4.07 21.30 -6.46
CA LEU A 75 4.20 19.87 -6.37
C LEU A 75 4.76 19.33 -7.70
N LEU A 76 5.91 18.64 -7.61
CA LEU A 76 6.66 18.19 -8.79
C LEU A 76 6.02 16.99 -9.51
N PHE A 77 4.97 16.39 -8.95
CA PHE A 77 4.35 15.17 -9.47
C PHE A 77 2.87 15.07 -9.10
N HIS A 78 2.14 14.21 -9.81
CA HIS A 78 0.83 13.77 -9.37
C HIS A 78 0.97 12.59 -8.41
N LEU A 79 0.37 12.69 -7.23
CA LEU A 79 0.31 11.60 -6.26
C LEU A 79 -0.99 10.81 -6.45
N ILE A 80 -0.89 9.61 -7.03
CA ILE A 80 -2.02 8.71 -7.25
C ILE A 80 -1.94 7.54 -6.26
N VAL A 81 -3.00 7.33 -5.49
CA VAL A 81 -3.08 6.31 -4.45
C VAL A 81 -4.28 5.40 -4.71
N PRO A 82 -4.11 4.32 -5.48
CA PRO A 82 -5.19 3.38 -5.73
C PRO A 82 -5.37 2.42 -4.55
N SER A 83 -6.63 2.06 -4.27
CA SER A 83 -6.90 0.82 -3.55
C SER A 83 -6.73 -0.36 -4.51
N LEU A 84 -5.91 -1.34 -4.15
CA LEU A 84 -5.73 -2.56 -4.95
C LEU A 84 -7.05 -3.32 -5.10
N PRO A 85 -7.24 -4.14 -6.15
CA PRO A 85 -8.44 -4.98 -6.29
C PRO A 85 -8.68 -5.83 -5.04
N GLY A 86 -9.89 -5.76 -4.49
CA GLY A 86 -10.22 -6.41 -3.22
C GLY A 86 -10.04 -5.57 -1.95
N TYR A 87 -9.35 -4.43 -2.03
CA TYR A 87 -9.04 -3.60 -0.86
C TYR A 87 -10.01 -2.43 -0.73
N ALA A 88 -10.53 -2.22 0.48
CA ALA A 88 -11.41 -1.11 0.83
C ALA A 88 -12.54 -0.93 -0.21
N PHE A 89 -12.57 0.23 -0.87
CA PHE A 89 -13.60 0.60 -1.83
C PHE A 89 -13.40 0.03 -3.24
N SER A 90 -12.28 -0.65 -3.50
CA SER A 90 -12.07 -1.35 -4.76
C SER A 90 -12.78 -2.71 -4.75
N ASP A 91 -13.61 -2.93 -5.77
CA ASP A 91 -14.25 -4.21 -6.04
C ASP A 91 -13.23 -5.32 -6.38
N GLY A 92 -13.77 -6.52 -6.60
CA GLY A 92 -13.00 -7.70 -6.99
C GLY A 92 -12.32 -8.41 -5.82
N PRO A 93 -11.40 -9.35 -6.11
CA PRO A 93 -11.05 -9.85 -7.45
C PRO A 93 -12.21 -10.60 -8.15
N PRO A 94 -12.10 -10.96 -9.44
CA PRO A 94 -13.12 -11.73 -10.14
C PRO A 94 -13.52 -13.01 -9.40
N LEU A 95 -14.81 -13.36 -9.44
CA LEU A 95 -15.34 -14.55 -8.76
C LEU A 95 -15.20 -15.83 -9.59
N ASP A 96 -14.98 -15.70 -10.89
CA ASP A 96 -15.05 -16.77 -11.89
C ASP A 96 -13.67 -17.21 -12.42
N ARG A 97 -12.59 -16.58 -11.95
CA ARG A 97 -11.21 -16.88 -12.34
C ARG A 97 -10.22 -16.48 -11.26
N ASP A 98 -9.03 -17.06 -11.33
CA ASP A 98 -7.93 -16.70 -10.45
C ASP A 98 -7.44 -15.26 -10.70
N PHE A 99 -6.81 -14.67 -9.69
CA PHE A 99 -6.27 -13.31 -9.73
C PHE A 99 -4.99 -13.23 -8.91
N GLY A 100 -3.90 -12.75 -9.51
CA GLY A 100 -2.60 -12.68 -8.87
C GLY A 100 -1.90 -11.32 -9.00
N LEU A 101 -0.67 -11.26 -8.52
CA LEU A 101 0.17 -10.05 -8.54
C LEU A 101 0.35 -9.47 -9.95
N LYS A 102 0.49 -10.33 -10.96
CA LYS A 102 0.60 -9.92 -12.37
C LYS A 102 -0.69 -9.25 -12.89
N ASP A 103 -1.85 -9.75 -12.47
CA ASP A 103 -3.14 -9.12 -12.81
C ASP A 103 -3.30 -7.78 -12.10
N ALA A 104 -2.93 -7.71 -10.82
CA ALA A 104 -2.93 -6.47 -10.07
C ALA A 104 -2.01 -5.42 -10.73
N ALA A 105 -0.78 -5.79 -11.10
CA ALA A 105 0.13 -4.92 -11.84
C ALA A 105 -0.48 -4.42 -13.15
N ARG A 106 -1.10 -5.30 -13.94
CA ARG A 106 -1.80 -4.90 -15.18
C ARG A 106 -2.96 -3.93 -14.93
N VAL A 107 -3.73 -4.10 -13.85
CA VAL A 107 -4.82 -3.19 -13.49
C VAL A 107 -4.26 -1.83 -13.05
N MET A 108 -3.17 -1.81 -12.28
CA MET A 108 -2.53 -0.57 -11.84
C MET A 108 -1.88 0.20 -12.99
N ASP A 109 -1.19 -0.49 -13.91
CA ASP A 109 -0.67 0.13 -15.13
C ASP A 109 -1.80 0.76 -15.96
N LYS A 110 -2.86 -0.02 -16.20
CA LYS A 110 -4.02 0.48 -16.96
C LYS A 110 -4.63 1.72 -16.31
N LEU A 111 -4.74 1.76 -14.97
CA LEU A 111 -5.21 2.95 -14.27
C LEU A 111 -4.35 4.17 -14.60
N MET A 112 -3.02 4.04 -14.55
CA MET A 112 -2.11 5.14 -14.85
C MET A 112 -2.24 5.61 -16.30
N VAL A 113 -2.33 4.68 -17.26
CA VAL A 113 -2.55 5.01 -18.68
C VAL A 113 -3.87 5.76 -18.89
N GLU A 114 -4.97 5.29 -18.30
CA GLU A 114 -6.30 5.92 -18.44
C GLU A 114 -6.37 7.29 -17.76
N LEU A 115 -5.55 7.54 -16.73
CA LEU A 115 -5.38 8.86 -16.11
C LEU A 115 -4.50 9.81 -16.93
N GLY A 116 -3.93 9.36 -18.04
CA GLY A 116 -3.10 10.16 -18.95
C GLY A 116 -1.59 10.01 -18.74
N PHE A 117 -1.13 9.09 -17.89
CA PHE A 117 0.29 8.85 -17.61
C PHE A 117 0.91 7.75 -18.49
N GLY A 118 0.38 7.55 -19.68
CA GLY A 118 0.88 6.55 -20.64
C GLY A 118 2.27 6.86 -21.20
N SER A 119 2.74 8.11 -21.10
CA SER A 119 4.14 8.46 -21.43
C SER A 119 5.13 8.00 -20.37
N GLY A 120 4.70 7.93 -19.10
CA GLY A 120 5.56 7.55 -18.01
C GLY A 120 4.96 7.81 -16.63
N TYR A 121 5.18 6.88 -15.71
CA TYR A 121 5.00 7.10 -14.27
C TYR A 121 6.10 6.40 -13.44
N LEU A 122 6.24 6.83 -12.19
CA LEU A 122 7.06 6.18 -11.18
C LEU A 122 6.15 5.34 -10.28
N ALA A 123 6.55 4.10 -9.99
CA ALA A 123 5.84 3.26 -9.03
C ALA A 123 6.52 3.34 -7.65
N GLN A 124 5.73 3.58 -6.60
CA GLN A 124 6.18 3.51 -5.21
C GLN A 124 5.45 2.36 -4.50
N GLY A 125 6.16 1.55 -3.70
CA GLY A 125 5.52 0.45 -2.99
C GLY A 125 6.26 -0.09 -1.77
N GLY A 126 5.50 -0.48 -0.76
CA GLY A 126 5.92 -1.35 0.35
C GLY A 126 5.06 -2.61 0.40
N ASP A 127 5.46 -3.63 1.15
CA ASP A 127 4.71 -4.90 1.29
C ASP A 127 4.24 -5.47 -0.07
N VAL A 128 2.99 -5.94 -0.23
CA VAL A 128 2.41 -6.38 -1.50
C VAL A 128 2.49 -5.29 -2.59
N GLY A 129 2.46 -4.01 -2.19
CA GLY A 129 2.66 -2.89 -3.10
C GLY A 129 4.05 -2.86 -3.73
N SER A 130 5.11 -3.24 -3.01
CA SER A 130 6.46 -3.32 -3.59
C SER A 130 6.58 -4.46 -4.59
N MET A 131 5.93 -5.59 -4.30
CA MET A 131 5.81 -6.73 -5.22
C MET A 131 5.15 -6.33 -6.54
N ILE A 132 4.04 -5.57 -6.46
CA ILE A 132 3.35 -5.04 -7.63
C ILE A 132 4.24 -4.02 -8.36
N ALA A 133 4.91 -3.12 -7.64
CA ALA A 133 5.77 -2.10 -8.22
C ALA A 133 6.99 -2.69 -8.94
N MET A 134 7.57 -3.79 -8.43
CA MET A 134 8.60 -4.58 -9.11
C MET A 134 8.09 -5.17 -10.42
N LEU A 135 6.88 -5.75 -10.42
CA LEU A 135 6.26 -6.28 -11.65
C LEU A 135 5.91 -5.16 -12.65
N LEU A 136 5.51 -3.99 -12.17
CA LEU A 136 5.28 -2.81 -13.01
C LEU A 136 6.59 -2.39 -13.71
N SER A 137 7.68 -2.29 -12.96
CA SER A 137 8.98 -1.91 -13.52
C SER A 137 9.46 -2.94 -14.56
N ALA A 138 9.31 -4.23 -14.28
CA ALA A 138 9.79 -5.30 -15.14
C ALA A 138 8.98 -5.43 -16.45
N ASN A 139 7.66 -5.25 -16.41
CA ASN A 139 6.78 -5.70 -17.50
C ASN A 139 6.12 -4.57 -18.29
N PHE A 140 6.22 -3.31 -17.84
CA PHE A 140 5.47 -2.20 -18.44
C PHE A 140 6.38 -1.01 -18.76
N GLU A 141 6.47 -0.66 -20.05
CA GLU A 141 7.27 0.49 -20.54
C GLU A 141 6.81 1.85 -20.00
N THR A 142 5.54 1.93 -19.63
CA THR A 142 4.90 3.08 -18.97
C THR A 142 5.45 3.32 -17.56
N CYS A 143 5.87 2.27 -16.84
CA CYS A 143 6.58 2.41 -15.58
C CYS A 143 8.05 2.71 -15.87
N LYS A 144 8.51 3.92 -15.55
CA LYS A 144 9.88 4.39 -15.88
C LYS A 144 10.86 4.26 -14.72
N ALA A 145 10.37 4.25 -13.49
CA ALA A 145 11.21 4.17 -12.29
C ALA A 145 10.44 3.49 -11.14
N LEU A 146 11.18 2.92 -10.20
CA LEU A 146 10.67 2.18 -9.05
C LEU A 146 11.28 2.70 -7.76
N HIS A 147 10.47 3.02 -6.76
CA HIS A 147 10.90 3.30 -5.39
C HIS A 147 10.22 2.33 -4.43
N VAL A 148 10.98 1.62 -3.60
CA VAL A 148 10.41 0.64 -2.67
C VAL A 148 10.87 0.85 -1.24
N THR A 149 10.05 0.40 -0.30
CA THR A 149 10.42 0.29 1.12
C THR A 149 10.65 -1.16 1.56
N TYR A 150 10.28 -2.12 0.71
CA TYR A 150 10.44 -3.55 0.95
C TYR A 150 10.92 -4.25 -0.32
N LEU A 151 12.02 -5.00 -0.22
CA LEU A 151 12.52 -5.84 -1.31
C LEU A 151 12.26 -7.30 -0.95
N ALA A 152 11.24 -7.89 -1.57
CA ALA A 152 10.95 -9.30 -1.44
C ALA A 152 12.07 -10.12 -2.13
N HIS A 153 12.75 -10.96 -1.35
CA HIS A 153 13.85 -11.79 -1.83
C HIS A 153 13.82 -13.16 -1.17
N ASP A 154 14.25 -14.20 -1.89
CA ASP A 154 14.56 -15.48 -1.28
C ASP A 154 15.84 -15.31 -0.44
N PRO A 155 15.87 -15.76 0.82
CA PRO A 155 17.12 -15.86 1.58
C PRO A 155 18.25 -16.58 0.83
N ALA A 156 17.91 -17.55 -0.03
CA ALA A 156 18.86 -18.29 -0.84
C ALA A 156 19.49 -17.44 -1.95
N ASP A 157 18.81 -16.38 -2.40
CA ASP A 157 19.31 -15.44 -3.41
C ASP A 157 20.28 -14.40 -2.80
N LEU A 158 20.28 -14.27 -1.48
CA LEU A 158 21.23 -13.40 -0.78
C LEU A 158 22.62 -14.06 -0.72
N PRO A 159 23.71 -13.29 -0.81
CA PRO A 159 25.03 -13.84 -0.54
C PRO A 159 25.07 -14.48 0.85
N GLY A 160 25.39 -15.77 0.91
CA GLY A 160 25.61 -16.48 2.16
C GLY A 160 26.83 -15.98 2.96
N SER A 161 27.61 -15.05 2.41
CA SER A 161 28.71 -14.39 3.11
C SER A 161 28.24 -13.07 3.73
N LEU A 162 28.53 -12.86 5.02
CA LEU A 162 28.34 -11.57 5.70
C LEU A 162 29.43 -10.54 5.33
N VAL A 163 30.01 -10.68 4.14
CA VAL A 163 31.01 -9.75 3.61
C VAL A 163 30.29 -8.42 3.34
N ASP A 164 30.92 -7.33 3.77
CA ASP A 164 30.43 -5.95 3.64
C ASP A 164 29.05 -5.68 4.29
N VAL A 165 28.70 -6.47 5.31
CA VAL A 165 27.50 -6.26 6.15
C VAL A 165 27.89 -5.62 7.48
N THR A 166 27.28 -4.49 7.79
CA THR A 166 27.47 -3.78 9.06
C THR A 166 26.88 -4.56 10.25
N GLU A 167 27.31 -4.25 11.48
CA GLU A 167 26.78 -4.93 12.67
C GLU A 167 25.27 -4.73 12.85
N GLU A 168 24.77 -3.54 12.53
CA GLU A 168 23.33 -3.22 12.53
C GLU A 168 22.55 -4.05 11.51
N GLU A 169 23.12 -4.25 10.31
CA GLU A 169 22.50 -5.11 9.30
C GLU A 169 22.54 -6.59 9.70
N LYS A 170 23.60 -7.07 10.36
CA LYS A 170 23.64 -8.43 10.90
C LYS A 170 22.55 -8.67 11.94
N GLN A 171 22.37 -7.73 12.87
CA GLN A 171 21.28 -7.81 13.86
C GLN A 171 19.92 -7.89 13.17
N HIS A 172 19.73 -7.12 12.10
CA HIS A 172 18.53 -7.19 11.27
C HIS A 172 18.32 -8.54 10.62
N LEU A 173 19.37 -9.11 10.02
CA LEU A 173 19.30 -10.40 9.35
C LEU A 173 18.91 -11.51 10.35
N GLU A 174 19.42 -11.45 11.58
CA GLU A 174 19.00 -12.37 12.65
C GLU A 174 17.55 -12.16 13.07
N ARG A 175 17.07 -10.91 13.19
CA ARG A 175 15.63 -10.65 13.44
C ARG A 175 14.75 -11.16 12.30
N ALA A 176 15.15 -10.93 11.05
CA ALA A 176 14.42 -11.40 9.87
C ALA A 176 14.38 -12.93 9.82
N LYS A 177 15.46 -13.61 10.24
CA LYS A 177 15.52 -15.07 10.36
C LYS A 177 14.59 -15.60 11.43
N GLU A 178 14.54 -14.95 12.60
CA GLU A 178 13.60 -15.33 13.66
C GLU A 178 12.15 -15.06 13.23
N TRP A 179 11.86 -13.90 12.64
CA TRP A 179 10.53 -13.58 12.10
C TRP A 179 10.09 -14.58 11.02
N ARG A 180 10.98 -15.00 10.11
CA ARG A 180 10.65 -16.04 9.12
C ARG A 180 10.26 -17.37 9.78
N LYS A 181 10.86 -17.69 10.93
CA LYS A 181 10.59 -18.92 11.68
C LYS A 181 9.29 -18.87 12.47
N THR A 182 8.95 -17.72 13.06
CA THR A 182 7.84 -17.61 14.03
C THR A 182 6.69 -16.72 13.56
N GLY A 183 6.95 -15.72 12.73
CA GLY A 183 5.98 -14.73 12.26
C GLY A 183 5.26 -15.06 10.96
N MET A 184 5.63 -16.13 10.24
CA MET A 184 5.10 -16.47 8.91
C MET A 184 3.78 -17.27 8.93
N GLY A 185 3.24 -17.61 10.10
CA GLY A 185 2.00 -18.40 10.21
C GLY A 185 0.81 -17.79 9.47
N TYR A 186 0.68 -16.45 9.53
CA TYR A 186 -0.42 -15.74 8.85
C TYR A 186 -0.35 -15.90 7.33
N ALA A 187 0.85 -15.77 6.75
CA ALA A 187 1.07 -15.83 5.32
C ALA A 187 0.84 -17.27 4.80
N LEU A 188 1.25 -18.29 5.57
CA LEU A 188 1.00 -19.69 5.22
C LEU A 188 -0.51 -20.01 5.22
N GLU A 189 -1.26 -19.53 6.20
CA GLU A 189 -2.70 -19.71 6.26
C GLU A 189 -3.41 -18.99 5.09
N GLN A 190 -3.04 -17.74 4.81
CA GLN A 190 -3.57 -16.97 3.67
C GLN A 190 -3.21 -17.61 2.33
N SER A 191 -2.02 -18.20 2.22
CA SER A 191 -1.54 -18.85 1.01
C SER A 191 -2.26 -20.17 0.71
N THR A 192 -2.48 -20.99 1.75
CA THR A 192 -2.94 -22.38 1.58
C THR A 192 -4.43 -22.55 1.80
N ARG A 193 -5.06 -21.76 2.68
CA ARG A 193 -6.49 -21.86 3.04
C ARG A 193 -7.20 -20.48 3.06
N PRO A 194 -7.04 -19.62 2.02
CA PRO A 194 -7.60 -18.27 2.02
C PRO A 194 -9.12 -18.22 2.22
N ALA A 195 -9.88 -19.16 1.63
CA ALA A 195 -11.33 -19.21 1.81
C ALA A 195 -11.72 -19.49 3.27
N THR A 196 -11.00 -20.40 3.94
CA THR A 196 -11.25 -20.76 5.34
C THR A 196 -10.98 -19.59 6.27
N ILE A 197 -9.78 -19.00 6.19
CA ILE A 197 -9.41 -17.88 7.06
C ILE A 197 -10.25 -16.63 6.73
N GLY A 198 -10.57 -16.39 5.46
CA GLY A 198 -11.46 -15.32 5.04
C GLY A 198 -12.83 -15.40 5.71
N LEU A 199 -13.47 -16.58 5.66
CA LEU A 199 -14.75 -16.81 6.34
C LEU A 199 -14.63 -16.68 7.87
N ALA A 200 -13.58 -17.22 8.46
CA ALA A 200 -13.37 -17.16 9.91
C ALA A 200 -13.24 -15.72 10.43
N LEU A 201 -12.46 -14.87 9.74
CA LEU A 201 -12.30 -13.48 10.15
C LEU A 201 -13.51 -12.60 9.82
N SER A 202 -14.30 -12.97 8.80
CA SER A 202 -15.54 -12.28 8.44
C SER A 202 -16.69 -12.55 9.43
N ALA A 203 -16.57 -13.60 10.25
CA ALA A 203 -17.61 -13.97 11.20
C ALA A 203 -17.69 -13.03 12.43
N ASN A 204 -16.59 -12.35 12.78
CA ASN A 204 -16.53 -11.52 13.99
C ASN A 204 -15.46 -10.40 13.87
N PRO A 205 -15.82 -9.12 14.09
CA PRO A 205 -14.86 -8.02 14.00
C PRO A 205 -13.72 -8.12 15.02
N LEU A 206 -13.93 -8.80 16.16
CA LEU A 206 -12.87 -9.06 17.13
C LEU A 206 -11.88 -10.11 16.64
N ALA A 207 -12.32 -11.09 15.83
CA ALA A 207 -11.41 -12.04 15.20
C ALA A 207 -10.53 -11.34 14.16
N LEU A 208 -11.12 -10.46 13.35
CA LEU A 208 -10.38 -9.61 12.42
C LEU A 208 -9.40 -8.68 13.17
N LEU A 209 -9.85 -8.04 14.26
CA LEU A 209 -9.00 -7.18 15.10
C LEU A 209 -7.82 -7.95 15.69
N ALA A 210 -8.04 -9.15 16.23
CA ALA A 210 -6.96 -9.96 16.78
C ALA A 210 -5.92 -10.30 15.70
N TRP A 211 -6.38 -10.76 14.54
CA TRP A 211 -5.51 -11.17 13.45
C TRP A 211 -4.72 -10.03 12.81
N VAL A 212 -5.37 -8.89 12.55
CA VAL A 212 -4.76 -7.73 11.90
C VAL A 212 -4.01 -6.86 12.91
N GLY A 213 -4.58 -6.68 14.11
CA GLY A 213 -4.00 -5.86 15.18
C GLY A 213 -2.66 -6.38 15.69
N GLU A 214 -2.48 -7.71 15.75
CA GLU A 214 -1.17 -8.32 16.06
C GLU A 214 -0.07 -7.78 15.14
N LYS A 215 -0.35 -7.60 13.85
CA LYS A 215 0.65 -7.15 12.87
C LYS A 215 1.05 -5.69 13.09
N PHE A 216 0.10 -4.82 13.45
CA PHE A 216 0.41 -3.44 13.83
C PHE A 216 1.22 -3.32 15.13
N ILE A 217 1.11 -4.31 16.02
CA ILE A 217 1.90 -4.37 17.26
C ILE A 217 3.31 -4.89 16.97
N GLU A 218 3.42 -5.98 16.22
CA GLU A 218 4.70 -6.68 16.02
C GLU A 218 5.59 -6.06 14.93
N TRP A 219 5.01 -5.40 13.92
CA TRP A 219 5.76 -4.96 12.74
C TRP A 219 6.19 -3.48 12.80
N SER A 220 5.80 -2.76 13.86
CA SER A 220 6.11 -1.34 14.04
C SER A 220 7.26 -1.12 15.01
N ASP A 221 8.12 -0.14 14.70
CA ASP A 221 9.21 0.32 15.56
C ASP A 221 8.69 0.93 16.86
N LYS A 222 7.58 1.67 16.75
CA LYS A 222 6.89 2.30 17.88
C LYS A 222 5.42 1.91 17.90
N PRO A 223 4.78 1.82 19.08
CA PRO A 223 3.37 1.49 19.17
C PRO A 223 2.51 2.42 18.31
N ILE A 224 1.76 1.84 17.36
CA ILE A 224 0.72 2.55 16.62
C ILE A 224 -0.43 2.87 17.57
N PRO A 225 -0.98 4.09 17.57
CA PRO A 225 -2.13 4.42 18.41
C PRO A 225 -3.30 3.45 18.19
N LEU A 226 -3.96 3.04 19.28
CA LEU A 226 -5.06 2.08 19.22
C LEU A 226 -6.18 2.55 18.28
N ASP A 227 -6.51 3.84 18.31
CA ASP A 227 -7.54 4.42 17.44
C ASP A 227 -7.19 4.29 15.95
N THR A 228 -5.90 4.34 15.60
CA THR A 228 -5.44 4.09 14.23
C THR A 228 -5.66 2.63 13.84
N ILE A 229 -5.29 1.68 14.70
CA ILE A 229 -5.51 0.25 14.46
C ILE A 229 -7.01 -0.04 14.32
N LEU A 230 -7.84 0.47 15.24
CA LEU A 230 -9.30 0.33 15.20
C LEU A 230 -9.89 0.96 13.94
N GLY A 231 -9.37 2.09 13.49
CA GLY A 231 -9.74 2.73 12.24
C GLY A 231 -9.52 1.85 11.01
N ILE A 232 -8.32 1.30 10.88
CA ILE A 232 -7.95 0.41 9.76
C ILE A 232 -8.78 -0.87 9.79
N VAL A 233 -8.89 -1.51 10.96
CA VAL A 233 -9.67 -2.75 11.11
C VAL A 233 -11.16 -2.49 10.83
N SER A 234 -11.70 -1.36 11.28
CA SER A 234 -13.09 -0.97 10.98
C SER A 234 -13.30 -0.73 9.49
N LEU A 235 -12.34 -0.09 8.80
CA LEU A 235 -12.39 0.06 7.36
C LEU A 235 -12.43 -1.31 6.67
N TYR A 236 -11.55 -2.25 7.06
CA TYR A 236 -11.53 -3.60 6.51
C TYR A 236 -12.85 -4.34 6.75
N TRP A 237 -13.41 -4.22 7.96
CA TRP A 237 -14.68 -4.82 8.33
C TRP A 237 -15.86 -4.26 7.51
N LEU A 238 -15.99 -2.94 7.46
CA LEU A 238 -17.12 -2.26 6.81
C LEU A 238 -17.13 -2.40 5.29
N THR A 239 -15.99 -2.77 4.71
CA THR A 239 -15.82 -2.97 3.26
C THR A 239 -15.65 -4.43 2.87
N ASP A 240 -15.80 -5.37 3.81
CA ASP A 240 -15.57 -6.81 3.58
C ASP A 240 -14.23 -7.07 2.86
N SER A 241 -13.18 -6.36 3.28
CA SER A 241 -11.89 -6.38 2.59
C SER A 241 -11.17 -7.71 2.77
N TYR A 242 -11.02 -8.18 4.02
CA TYR A 242 -10.09 -9.26 4.35
C TYR A 242 -10.19 -10.52 3.47
N PRO A 243 -11.38 -11.12 3.23
CA PRO A 243 -11.48 -12.30 2.36
C PRO A 243 -11.11 -12.01 0.89
N ARG A 244 -11.14 -10.74 0.48
CA ARG A 244 -10.86 -10.27 -0.90
C ARG A 244 -9.44 -9.73 -1.08
N THR A 245 -8.65 -9.52 -0.03
CA THR A 245 -7.29 -8.95 -0.14
C THR A 245 -6.16 -9.96 -0.15
N ILE A 246 -6.41 -11.18 0.34
CA ILE A 246 -5.36 -12.19 0.59
C ILE A 246 -5.00 -13.05 -0.64
N TRP A 247 -5.43 -12.65 -1.84
CA TRP A 247 -5.14 -13.38 -3.09
C TRP A 247 -3.65 -13.43 -3.42
N SER A 248 -2.89 -12.39 -3.04
CA SER A 248 -1.46 -12.27 -3.34
C SER A 248 -0.61 -13.38 -2.71
N TYR A 249 -1.03 -13.90 -1.56
CA TYR A 249 -0.27 -14.88 -0.79
C TYR A 249 -0.25 -16.27 -1.42
N ARG A 250 -1.18 -16.60 -2.34
CA ARG A 250 -1.23 -17.93 -2.98
C ARG A 250 0.03 -18.27 -3.76
N SER A 251 0.77 -17.28 -4.26
CA SER A 251 2.07 -17.51 -4.91
C SER A 251 3.07 -18.16 -3.96
N ILE A 252 3.04 -17.86 -2.66
CA ILE A 252 3.95 -18.44 -1.68
C ILE A 252 3.84 -19.98 -1.65
N ALA A 253 2.64 -20.55 -1.68
CA ALA A 253 2.45 -22.00 -1.66
C ALA A 253 2.66 -22.66 -3.03
N ARG A 254 2.44 -21.93 -4.14
CA ARG A 254 2.55 -22.46 -5.51
C ARG A 254 3.97 -22.37 -6.07
N GLU A 255 4.61 -21.25 -5.82
CA GLU A 255 5.86 -20.82 -6.42
C GLU A 255 6.96 -20.70 -5.37
N GLY A 256 6.66 -20.77 -4.07
CA GLY A 256 7.66 -20.50 -3.03
C GLY A 256 7.90 -18.99 -2.81
N LEU A 257 8.86 -18.67 -1.96
CA LEU A 257 9.32 -17.29 -1.73
C LEU A 257 10.42 -16.92 -2.75
N HIS A 258 10.14 -17.08 -4.04
CA HIS A 258 11.10 -16.66 -5.06
C HIS A 258 11.08 -15.13 -5.25
N GLY A 259 12.25 -14.55 -5.51
CA GLY A 259 12.36 -13.13 -5.86
C GLY A 259 11.47 -12.80 -7.06
N LEU A 260 10.71 -11.71 -6.96
CA LEU A 260 9.95 -11.21 -8.10
C LEU A 260 10.89 -10.54 -9.11
N ALA A 261 10.59 -10.70 -10.40
CA ALA A 261 11.29 -9.97 -11.43
C ALA A 261 11.10 -8.46 -11.24
N THR A 262 12.21 -7.72 -11.28
CA THR A 262 12.26 -6.26 -11.40
C THR A 262 13.06 -5.91 -12.66
N SER A 263 12.87 -4.72 -13.21
CA SER A 263 13.73 -4.24 -14.29
C SER A 263 15.18 -4.11 -13.81
N GLU A 264 16.12 -4.48 -14.68
CA GLU A 264 17.57 -4.27 -14.51
C GLU A 264 18.05 -2.94 -15.12
N GLU A 265 17.18 -2.22 -15.84
CA GLU A 265 17.53 -1.02 -16.60
C GLU A 265 16.93 0.25 -15.99
N LYS A 266 15.68 0.17 -15.51
CA LYS A 266 14.93 1.32 -14.99
C LYS A 266 15.45 1.73 -13.61
N PRO A 267 15.59 3.03 -13.30
CA PRO A 267 16.05 3.47 -11.99
C PRO A 267 15.30 2.83 -10.82
N LEU A 268 16.06 2.35 -9.84
CA LEU A 268 15.54 1.81 -8.57
C LEU A 268 15.97 2.68 -7.39
N GLY A 269 15.03 3.01 -6.51
CA GLY A 269 15.28 3.57 -5.20
C GLY A 269 14.82 2.65 -4.09
N TYR A 270 15.61 2.54 -3.02
CA TYR A 270 15.27 1.71 -1.86
C TYR A 270 15.40 2.51 -0.55
N ALA A 271 14.30 2.61 0.20
CA ALA A 271 14.25 3.23 1.52
C ALA A 271 14.13 2.15 2.60
N VAL A 272 15.15 2.00 3.41
CA VAL A 272 15.28 0.97 4.45
C VAL A 272 14.96 1.58 5.80
N PHE A 273 13.92 1.06 6.44
CA PHE A 273 13.49 1.44 7.78
C PHE A 273 13.97 0.41 8.80
N ASN A 274 14.52 0.86 9.92
CA ASN A 274 15.31 -0.02 10.79
C ASN A 274 14.49 -1.05 11.60
N HIS A 275 13.17 -1.09 11.47
CA HIS A 275 12.33 -2.14 12.07
C HIS A 275 11.53 -2.92 11.01
N GLU A 276 11.93 -2.85 9.74
CA GLU A 276 11.32 -3.67 8.69
C GLU A 276 11.55 -5.17 8.95
N LEU A 277 10.57 -6.00 8.56
CA LEU A 277 10.55 -7.44 8.76
C LEU A 277 11.74 -8.14 8.12
N SER A 278 12.18 -7.63 6.98
CA SER A 278 13.38 -8.09 6.29
C SER A 278 13.97 -6.96 5.46
N ILE A 279 15.29 -6.80 5.55
CA ILE A 279 16.03 -5.80 4.77
C ILE A 279 17.05 -6.50 3.88
N VAL A 280 17.39 -5.83 2.78
CA VAL A 280 18.57 -6.19 1.97
C VAL A 280 19.70 -5.21 2.33
N PRO A 281 20.81 -5.68 2.96
CA PRO A 281 21.98 -4.86 3.24
C PRO A 281 22.47 -4.07 2.02
N GLN A 282 23.05 -2.90 2.24
CA GLN A 282 23.38 -1.97 1.15
C GLN A 282 24.34 -2.57 0.12
N ALA A 283 25.38 -3.28 0.58
CA ALA A 283 26.35 -3.93 -0.30
C ALA A 283 25.69 -4.99 -1.19
N TRP A 284 24.71 -5.71 -0.64
CA TRP A 284 23.99 -6.75 -1.37
C TRP A 284 23.00 -6.12 -2.36
N ALA A 285 22.28 -5.08 -1.93
CA ALA A 285 21.34 -4.35 -2.78
C ALA A 285 22.04 -3.78 -4.03
N LYS A 286 23.20 -3.15 -3.88
CA LYS A 286 23.99 -2.63 -5.02
C LYS A 286 24.44 -3.71 -6.00
N ARG A 287 24.70 -4.92 -5.51
CA ARG A 287 25.13 -6.05 -6.35
C ARG A 287 23.96 -6.72 -7.06
N LEU A 288 22.83 -6.86 -6.37
CA LEU A 288 21.61 -7.47 -6.90
C LEU A 288 20.87 -6.54 -7.86
N TYR A 289 20.99 -5.23 -7.65
CA TYR A 289 20.30 -4.21 -8.44
C TYR A 289 21.28 -3.14 -8.93
N PRO A 290 22.01 -3.39 -10.03
CA PRO A 290 23.01 -2.46 -10.58
C PRO A 290 22.43 -1.10 -11.01
N ASN A 291 21.13 -1.05 -11.31
CA ASN A 291 20.33 0.14 -11.63
C ASN A 291 19.82 0.91 -10.40
N MET A 292 20.22 0.53 -9.19
CA MET A 292 19.85 1.26 -7.97
C MET A 292 20.58 2.61 -7.91
N LEU A 293 19.80 3.69 -7.96
CA LEU A 293 20.30 5.06 -7.84
C LEU A 293 20.40 5.52 -6.40
N VAL A 294 19.39 5.18 -5.59
CA VAL A 294 19.33 5.61 -4.19
C VAL A 294 19.12 4.45 -3.25
N TYR A 295 19.87 4.49 -2.15
CA TYR A 295 19.69 3.61 -1.00
C TYR A 295 19.72 4.49 0.24
N HIS A 296 18.57 4.68 0.87
CA HIS A 296 18.44 5.46 2.09
C HIS A 296 18.18 4.56 3.27
N LYS A 297 18.91 4.78 4.37
CA LYS A 297 18.73 4.05 5.62
C LYS A 297 18.27 5.00 6.71
N TYR A 298 17.16 4.66 7.36
CA TYR A 298 16.56 5.45 8.42
C TYR A 298 16.60 4.68 9.74
N LYS A 299 17.02 5.35 10.82
CA LYS A 299 17.15 4.75 12.16
C LYS A 299 15.81 4.45 12.83
N THR A 300 14.71 5.06 12.37
CA THR A 300 13.39 4.96 12.99
C THR A 300 12.33 4.65 11.94
N GLY A 301 11.34 3.86 12.36
CA GLY A 301 10.26 3.31 11.54
C GLY A 301 10.45 1.83 11.23
N GLY A 302 9.34 1.12 11.09
CA GLY A 302 9.26 -0.29 10.72
C GLY A 302 8.55 -0.52 9.40
N HIS A 303 7.71 -1.56 9.39
CA HIS A 303 7.02 -2.04 8.20
C HIS A 303 5.98 -1.05 7.63
N PHE A 304 5.49 -0.11 8.45
CA PHE A 304 4.49 0.88 8.05
C PHE A 304 5.08 2.29 8.00
N PRO A 305 6.08 2.58 7.14
CA PRO A 305 6.82 3.84 7.19
C PRO A 305 5.93 5.07 6.95
N GLY A 306 4.83 4.94 6.21
CA GLY A 306 3.86 6.03 6.06
C GLY A 306 3.10 6.38 7.36
N LEU A 307 2.87 5.41 8.25
CA LEU A 307 2.30 5.67 9.58
C LEU A 307 3.39 6.10 10.58
N GLU A 308 4.55 5.44 10.52
CA GLU A 308 5.56 5.53 11.57
C GLU A 308 6.54 6.69 11.37
N ASN A 309 6.88 6.99 10.11
CA ASN A 309 7.83 8.03 9.76
C ASN A 309 7.52 8.64 8.37
N PRO A 310 6.33 9.25 8.17
CA PRO A 310 5.92 9.79 6.87
C PRO A 310 6.87 10.86 6.33
N THR A 311 7.56 11.59 7.22
CA THR A 311 8.57 12.57 6.83
C THR A 311 9.75 11.92 6.12
N ALA A 312 10.36 10.88 6.71
CA ALA A 312 11.47 10.18 6.09
C ALA A 312 11.06 9.49 4.79
N LEU A 313 9.86 8.91 4.75
CA LEU A 313 9.33 8.31 3.52
C LEU A 313 9.19 9.36 2.41
N LEU A 314 8.56 10.49 2.70
CA LEU A 314 8.39 11.57 1.73
C LEU A 314 9.75 12.12 1.27
N GLU A 315 10.69 12.36 2.18
CA GLU A 315 12.03 12.82 1.82
C GLU A 315 12.76 11.85 0.89
N SER A 316 12.65 10.54 1.14
CA SER A 316 13.22 9.54 0.24
C SER A 316 12.57 9.56 -1.14
N ILE A 317 11.25 9.71 -1.21
CA ILE A 317 10.51 9.80 -2.48
C ILE A 317 10.94 11.06 -3.24
N MET A 318 10.98 12.22 -2.57
CA MET A 318 11.36 13.50 -3.18
C MET A 318 12.78 13.48 -3.73
N ASP A 319 13.74 12.95 -2.97
CA ASP A 319 15.13 12.82 -3.42
C ASP A 319 15.21 11.92 -4.67
N PHE A 320 14.55 10.76 -4.64
CA PHE A 320 14.53 9.87 -5.80
C PHE A 320 13.87 10.51 -7.02
N VAL A 321 12.70 11.16 -6.85
CA VAL A 321 12.02 11.91 -7.90
C VAL A 321 12.94 12.95 -8.52
N SER A 322 13.74 13.67 -7.72
CA SER A 322 14.66 14.67 -8.24
C SER A 322 15.76 14.09 -9.14
N GLN A 323 16.16 12.84 -8.89
CA GLN A 323 17.17 12.13 -9.68
C GLN A 323 16.61 11.55 -10.98
N VAL A 324 15.34 11.13 -10.98
CA VAL A 324 14.71 10.49 -12.14
C VAL A 324 13.85 11.43 -12.98
N ALA A 325 13.53 12.63 -12.51
CA ALA A 325 12.74 13.62 -13.25
C ALA A 325 13.21 13.84 -14.70
N PRO A 326 14.53 13.84 -15.02
CA PRO A 326 14.97 13.93 -16.41
C PRO A 326 14.42 12.83 -17.33
N ALA A 327 14.17 11.63 -16.80
CA ALA A 327 13.64 10.48 -17.56
C ALA A 327 12.14 10.61 -17.93
N PHE A 328 11.46 11.66 -17.46
CA PHE A 328 10.04 11.94 -17.74
C PHE A 328 9.83 13.15 -18.66
N ASN A 329 10.91 13.78 -19.12
CA ASN A 329 10.86 14.99 -19.96
C ASN A 329 10.94 14.69 -21.48
N ASP A 330 10.96 13.43 -21.88
CA ASP A 330 10.98 12.96 -23.27
C ASP A 330 9.59 12.58 -23.80
#